data_AF-A0A8I2FXG2-F1
#
_entry.id   AF-A0A8I2FXG2-F1
#
_cell.length_a   1.000
_cell.length_b   1.000
_cell.length_c   1.000
_cell.angle_alpha   90.00
_cell.angle_beta   90.00
_cell.angle_gamma   90.00
#
_symmetry.space_group_name_H-M   'P 1'
#
loop_
_entity.id
_entity.type
_entity.pdbx_description
1 polymer ?
#
loop_
_entity_poly.entity_id
_entity_poly.type
_entity_poly.pdbx_seq_one_letter_code
_entity_poly.pdbx_strand_id
1 'polypeptide(L)'
;MGKYALIIGIENYPSDSGQEKVKYAKNDAAEMAHYARSAGFQLIGDGPIMDEKAAYSQIIEWLDLMFHYVQPDDFVLLYYAGHGYYSEYGGYLIPYDYNSNNEKNESTCISFDSINKRLKNKKPAKFVFFLDTCHSGFAGEQIDIRSRNSLKYKKAGIKARRKVKTQINNMVRGVKSGYSTGRVVFTSSSPHEPSIGIDEFKHGLFTYYLLQNLKPKSLEPEINIEELIILTKNRVISYSIKNRLRQTPTAYTNIQGEFYIPTYTPPPDSELSTYGEIVKETLIQRLKHVLYNRLDRFKSLATILLVVLGIVITLLLSPLIQKTGSQFGPIEGVKINDNILAAIDVRGNQWVKNFHSKINRHVVADIDKDGEKDVLVGFSVDGDEGGRVIAFNTNGKEKWRFFYNSPYPYYGSLRGKLAVTDLRVFDENQERIITVLLKDFHWYQSVFVVLNPGGEKLKEFWHPGHMHQIEKVKDTYIIRAVNNDLRQTALSKNPRKNFSVIFGLRFENIYGQAPPYFGISRKNINFEWYYVLSDQDESFTQMVPFEDKISISISCGLVFYLNDAGTVLRRGLTDGYSCDDSLNLIPLNLLKR
;
A
#
# COMPACT_ATOMS: atom_id res chain seq x y z
N MET A 1 -7.77 13.34 2.62
CA MET A 1 -7.47 12.19 3.50
C MET A 1 -6.27 12.54 4.37
N GLY A 2 -6.45 12.65 5.68
CA GLY A 2 -5.35 12.83 6.63
C GLY A 2 -4.61 11.51 6.85
N LYS A 3 -3.29 11.57 7.03
CA LYS A 3 -2.46 10.44 7.46
C LYS A 3 -1.85 10.79 8.81
N TYR A 4 -2.14 10.02 9.85
CA TYR A 4 -1.70 10.28 11.22
C TYR A 4 -0.93 9.08 11.75
N ALA A 5 0.20 9.33 12.40
CA ALA A 5 1.00 8.28 13.00
C ALA A 5 1.32 8.58 14.46
N LEU A 6 0.98 7.67 15.37
CA LEU A 6 1.47 7.68 16.74
C LEU A 6 2.53 6.59 16.88
N ILE A 7 3.74 6.97 17.26
CA ILE A 7 4.91 6.08 17.25
C ILE A 7 5.55 6.10 18.61
N ILE A 8 5.62 4.94 19.25
CA ILE A 8 6.06 4.78 20.63
C ILE A 8 7.18 3.74 20.67
N GLY A 9 8.28 4.04 21.36
CA GLY A 9 9.41 3.13 21.55
C GLY A 9 9.99 3.22 22.95
N ILE A 10 9.87 2.17 23.74
CA ILE A 10 10.37 2.12 25.12
C ILE A 10 11.48 1.10 25.19
N GLU A 11 12.71 1.57 25.31
CA GLU A 11 13.89 0.73 25.41
C GLU A 11 14.35 0.63 26.86
N ASN A 12 14.46 1.77 27.56
CA ASN A 12 15.06 1.84 28.89
C ASN A 12 13.97 2.04 29.95
N TYR A 13 13.36 0.96 30.44
CA TYR A 13 12.42 1.05 31.55
C TYR A 13 13.13 1.45 32.86
N PRO A 14 12.46 2.15 33.80
CA PRO A 14 13.00 2.46 35.12
C PRO A 14 13.48 1.20 35.84
N SER A 15 14.56 1.29 36.61
CA SER A 15 15.15 0.15 37.32
C SER A 15 14.19 -0.48 38.35
N ASP A 16 13.28 0.31 38.91
CA ASP A 16 12.26 -0.09 39.87
C ASP A 16 10.95 -0.58 39.22
N SER A 17 10.84 -0.53 37.89
CA SER A 17 9.66 -1.04 37.16
C SER A 17 9.52 -2.57 37.21
N GLY A 18 10.64 -3.28 37.39
CA GLY A 18 10.72 -4.74 37.24
C GLY A 18 10.72 -5.20 35.78
N GLN A 19 11.02 -4.33 34.82
CA GLN A 19 11.12 -4.65 33.40
C GLN A 19 12.57 -4.55 32.91
N GLU A 20 12.98 -5.49 32.06
CA GLU A 20 14.30 -5.46 31.43
C GLU A 20 14.34 -4.47 30.26
N LYS A 21 15.56 -4.14 29.81
CA LYS A 21 15.78 -3.31 28.62
C LYS A 21 15.24 -3.99 27.35
N VAL A 22 14.48 -3.27 26.54
CA VAL A 22 14.01 -3.75 25.22
C VAL A 22 14.99 -3.28 24.15
N LYS A 23 15.96 -4.11 23.80
CA LYS A 23 17.00 -3.77 22.82
C LYS A 23 16.41 -3.18 21.53
N TYR A 24 16.91 -2.02 21.14
CA TYR A 24 16.63 -1.33 19.87
C TYR A 24 15.24 -0.71 19.72
N ALA A 25 14.36 -0.78 20.73
CA ALA A 25 13.02 -0.20 20.63
C ALA A 25 13.02 1.31 20.32
N LYS A 26 14.03 2.05 20.77
CA LYS A 26 14.21 3.47 20.38
C LYS A 26 14.61 3.62 18.93
N ASN A 27 15.57 2.84 18.47
CA ASN A 27 16.05 2.89 17.10
C ASN A 27 14.92 2.51 16.12
N ASP A 28 14.18 1.46 16.47
CA ASP A 28 12.99 1.02 15.77
C ASP A 28 11.93 2.13 15.66
N ALA A 29 11.60 2.80 16.77
CA ALA A 29 10.67 3.93 16.77
C ALA A 29 11.20 5.15 16.01
N ALA A 30 12.50 5.43 16.04
CA ALA A 30 13.11 6.50 15.26
C ALA A 30 12.97 6.25 13.75
N GLU A 31 13.34 5.05 13.30
CA GLU A 31 13.27 4.67 11.88
C GLU A 31 11.82 4.55 11.40
N MET A 32 10.91 4.05 12.23
CA MET A 32 9.48 4.06 11.92
C MET A 32 8.93 5.49 11.82
N ALA A 33 9.41 6.43 12.64
CA ALA A 33 9.04 7.84 12.51
C ALA A 33 9.62 8.49 11.27
N HIS A 34 10.83 8.12 10.88
CA HIS A 34 11.41 8.56 9.61
C HIS A 34 10.59 8.03 8.42
N TYR A 35 10.26 6.75 8.41
CA TYR A 35 9.33 6.14 7.46
C TYR A 35 7.99 6.88 7.42
N ALA A 36 7.34 7.06 8.57
CA ALA A 36 6.01 7.65 8.63
C ALA A 36 6.02 9.06 8.01
N ARG A 37 7.04 9.88 8.33
CA ARG A 37 7.20 11.19 7.70
C ARG A 37 7.42 11.10 6.20
N SER A 38 8.31 10.21 5.72
CA SER A 38 8.58 10.05 4.28
C SER A 38 7.37 9.52 3.51
N ALA A 39 6.51 8.74 4.16
CA ALA A 39 5.23 8.23 3.64
C ALA A 39 4.07 9.26 3.72
N GLY A 40 4.35 10.47 4.23
CA GLY A 40 3.39 11.58 4.33
C GLY A 40 2.47 11.51 5.55
N PHE A 41 2.79 10.72 6.57
CA PHE A 41 2.10 10.74 7.86
C PHE A 41 2.51 11.94 8.70
N GLN A 42 1.51 12.57 9.32
CA GLN A 42 1.70 13.55 10.38
C GLN A 42 1.88 12.81 11.70
N LEU A 43 3.03 13.01 12.36
CA LEU A 43 3.25 12.43 13.67
C LEU A 43 2.34 13.13 14.70
N ILE A 44 1.69 12.33 15.54
CA ILE A 44 0.96 12.79 16.71
C ILE A 44 1.97 12.93 17.86
N GLY A 45 2.18 14.17 18.30
CA GLY A 45 3.28 14.58 19.18
C GLY A 45 4.43 15.24 18.40
N ASP A 46 5.43 15.77 19.11
CA ASP A 46 6.60 16.46 18.51
C ASP A 46 7.58 15.49 17.79
N GLY A 47 7.23 14.22 17.67
CA GLY A 47 8.08 13.15 17.17
C GLY A 47 7.68 11.77 17.71
N PRO A 48 8.51 10.74 17.53
CA PRO A 48 8.32 9.48 18.24
C PRO A 48 8.42 9.71 19.76
N ILE A 49 7.52 9.07 20.51
CA ILE A 49 7.47 9.14 21.97
C ILE A 49 8.34 8.02 22.53
N MET A 50 9.39 8.37 23.25
CA MET A 50 10.39 7.40 23.72
C MET A 50 10.66 7.48 25.21
N ASP A 51 10.98 6.32 25.79
CA ASP A 51 11.36 6.15 27.19
C ASP A 51 10.48 7.01 28.14
N GLU A 52 11.07 7.93 28.92
CA GLU A 52 10.38 8.75 29.91
C GLU A 52 9.17 9.54 29.39
N LYS A 53 9.15 9.88 28.10
CA LYS A 53 8.02 10.58 27.48
C LYS A 53 6.84 9.64 27.21
N ALA A 54 7.06 8.34 27.21
CA ALA A 54 6.09 7.28 26.97
C ALA A 54 5.39 6.83 28.27
N ALA A 55 5.09 7.78 29.17
CA ALA A 55 4.28 7.55 30.35
C ALA A 55 2.83 7.23 29.99
N TYR A 56 2.13 6.50 30.85
CA TYR A 56 0.74 6.07 30.63
C TYR A 56 -0.18 7.24 30.27
N SER A 57 -0.17 8.29 31.08
CA SER A 57 -1.03 9.47 30.90
C SER A 57 -0.79 10.12 29.54
N GLN A 58 0.48 10.25 29.13
CA GLN A 58 0.86 10.87 27.87
C GLN A 58 0.41 10.03 26.68
N ILE A 59 0.61 8.72 26.71
CA ILE A 59 0.18 7.83 25.61
C ILE A 59 -1.34 7.85 25.50
N ILE A 60 -2.06 7.79 26.63
CA ILE A 60 -3.52 7.86 26.64
C ILE A 60 -4.03 9.17 26.05
N GLU A 61 -3.44 10.31 26.43
CA GLU A 61 -3.77 11.62 25.87
C GLU A 61 -3.60 11.64 24.35
N TRP A 62 -2.48 11.14 23.83
CA TRP A 62 -2.25 11.10 22.38
C TRP A 62 -3.16 10.14 21.66
N LEU A 63 -3.48 8.98 22.24
CA LEU A 63 -4.48 8.08 21.69
C LEU A 63 -5.86 8.75 21.65
N ASP A 64 -6.26 9.45 22.72
CA ASP A 64 -7.52 10.18 22.76
C ASP A 64 -7.59 11.29 21.72
N LEU A 65 -6.53 12.09 21.59
CA LEU A 65 -6.41 13.11 20.56
C LEU A 65 -6.50 12.49 19.15
N MET A 66 -5.67 11.48 18.87
CA MET A 66 -5.66 10.79 17.58
C MET A 66 -7.04 10.26 17.21
N PHE A 67 -7.69 9.50 18.10
CA PHE A 67 -8.99 8.93 17.81
C PHE A 67 -10.13 9.96 17.81
N HIS A 68 -10.01 11.09 18.52
CA HIS A 68 -11.03 12.13 18.53
C HIS A 68 -11.16 12.85 17.18
N TYR A 69 -10.04 13.09 16.50
CA TYR A 69 -10.02 13.93 15.29
C TYR A 69 -10.11 13.16 13.97
N VAL A 70 -9.87 11.84 13.98
CA VAL A 70 -9.97 10.97 12.79
C VAL A 70 -11.33 11.09 12.12
N GLN A 71 -11.31 11.45 10.83
CA GLN A 71 -12.47 11.52 9.93
C GLN A 71 -12.61 10.22 9.13
N PRO A 72 -13.73 10.04 8.39
CA PRO A 72 -13.79 8.97 7.40
C PRO A 72 -12.61 9.04 6.42
N ASP A 73 -12.20 7.90 5.92
CA ASP A 73 -11.12 7.67 4.95
C ASP A 73 -9.70 7.97 5.44
N ASP A 74 -9.51 8.66 6.57
CA ASP A 74 -8.17 8.91 7.14
C ASP A 74 -7.37 7.63 7.35
N PHE A 75 -6.05 7.77 7.27
CA PHE A 75 -5.10 6.69 7.54
C PHE A 75 -4.46 6.90 8.91
N VAL A 76 -4.63 5.94 9.81
CA VAL A 76 -4.09 5.95 11.15
C VAL A 76 -3.08 4.82 11.30
N LEU A 77 -1.84 5.19 11.56
CA LEU A 77 -0.74 4.29 11.91
C LEU A 77 -0.48 4.38 13.42
N LEU A 78 -0.56 3.26 14.12
CA LEU A 78 -0.04 3.14 15.48
C LEU A 78 1.15 2.19 15.44
N TYR A 79 2.30 2.65 15.89
CA TYR A 79 3.48 1.81 16.08
C TYR A 79 3.85 1.80 17.56
N TYR A 80 4.10 0.62 18.10
CA TYR A 80 4.56 0.46 19.47
C TYR A 80 5.68 -0.59 19.53
N ALA A 81 6.84 -0.22 20.05
CA ALA A 81 7.93 -1.11 20.42
C ALA A 81 8.18 -1.03 21.93
N GLY A 82 8.18 -2.17 22.62
CA GLY A 82 8.37 -2.23 24.06
C GLY A 82 7.82 -3.51 24.66
N HIS A 83 7.67 -3.54 26.00
CA HIS A 83 7.08 -4.69 26.67
C HIS A 83 5.56 -4.73 26.50
N GLY A 84 5.06 -5.96 26.43
CA GLY A 84 3.65 -6.29 26.49
C GLY A 84 3.43 -7.37 27.55
N TYR A 85 2.25 -7.36 28.16
CA TYR A 85 1.86 -8.33 29.18
C TYR A 85 0.46 -8.88 28.90
N TYR A 86 0.15 -10.06 29.43
CA TYR A 86 -1.20 -10.59 29.42
C TYR A 86 -1.59 -11.15 30.79
N SER A 87 -2.86 -10.98 31.12
CA SER A 87 -3.49 -11.60 32.28
C SER A 87 -4.81 -12.26 31.90
N GLU A 88 -5.53 -12.80 32.89
CA GLU A 88 -6.91 -13.26 32.71
C GLU A 88 -7.87 -12.14 32.28
N TYR A 89 -7.47 -10.88 32.42
CA TYR A 89 -8.25 -9.71 32.03
C TYR A 89 -7.98 -9.27 30.58
N GLY A 90 -6.83 -9.61 30.00
CA GLY A 90 -6.54 -9.28 28.61
C GLY A 90 -5.08 -9.07 28.28
N GLY A 91 -4.83 -8.44 27.13
CA GLY A 91 -3.52 -7.98 26.69
C GLY A 91 -3.29 -6.51 27.03
N TYR A 92 -2.04 -6.17 27.31
CA TYR A 92 -1.61 -4.86 27.80
C TYR A 92 -0.30 -4.44 27.13
N LEU A 93 -0.17 -3.15 26.81
CA LEU A 93 1.12 -2.52 26.50
C LEU A 93 1.64 -1.84 27.77
N ILE A 94 2.92 -2.01 28.07
CA ILE A 94 3.55 -1.52 29.31
C ILE A 94 4.21 -0.15 29.08
N PRO A 95 3.62 0.96 29.58
CA PRO A 95 4.22 2.28 29.46
C PRO A 95 5.46 2.42 30.36
N TYR A 96 6.23 3.50 30.17
CA TYR A 96 7.50 3.69 30.86
C TYR A 96 7.36 3.74 32.40
N ASP A 97 6.31 4.37 32.90
CA ASP A 97 6.01 4.57 34.31
C ASP A 97 5.30 3.37 34.97
N TYR A 98 5.32 2.20 34.31
CA TYR A 98 4.85 0.95 34.91
C TYR A 98 5.70 0.57 36.13
N ASN A 99 5.04 0.13 37.20
CA ASN A 99 5.69 -0.38 38.40
C ASN A 99 5.06 -1.70 38.83
N SER A 100 5.86 -2.78 38.81
CA SER A 100 5.43 -4.14 39.19
C SER A 100 5.08 -4.29 40.68
N ASN A 101 5.52 -3.38 41.55
CA ASN A 101 5.24 -3.40 42.99
C ASN A 101 3.89 -2.75 43.37
N ASN A 102 3.20 -2.12 42.43
CA ASN A 102 1.91 -1.48 42.69
C ASN A 102 0.77 -2.46 42.47
N GLU A 103 0.01 -2.84 43.51
CA GLU A 103 -1.09 -3.83 43.48
C GLU A 103 -2.19 -3.60 42.43
N LYS A 104 -2.22 -2.42 41.79
CA LYS A 104 -3.13 -2.06 40.68
C LYS A 104 -2.43 -2.05 39.31
N ASN A 105 -1.46 -2.94 39.09
CA ASN A 105 -0.53 -2.98 37.97
C ASN A 105 -1.22 -2.92 36.59
N GLU A 106 -2.43 -3.45 36.46
CA GLU A 106 -3.17 -3.44 35.19
C GLU A 106 -3.81 -2.08 34.87
N SER A 107 -4.08 -1.25 35.88
CA SER A 107 -4.69 0.08 35.71
C SER A 107 -3.70 1.14 35.21
N THR A 108 -2.40 0.85 35.34
CA THR A 108 -1.28 1.68 34.85
C THR A 108 -0.75 1.19 33.51
N CYS A 109 -1.34 0.14 32.93
CA CYS A 109 -1.02 -0.37 31.60
C CYS A 109 -2.07 0.05 30.56
N ILE A 110 -1.66 0.11 29.30
CA ILE A 110 -2.58 0.40 28.19
C ILE A 110 -3.24 -0.91 27.77
N SER A 111 -4.45 -1.16 28.27
CA SER A 111 -5.19 -2.38 27.93
C SER A 111 -5.70 -2.38 26.49
N PHE A 112 -5.72 -3.55 25.87
CA PHE A 112 -6.34 -3.77 24.57
C PHE A 112 -7.83 -3.42 24.57
N ASP A 113 -8.52 -3.59 25.70
CA ASP A 113 -9.90 -3.12 25.88
C ASP A 113 -10.02 -1.59 25.87
N SER A 114 -9.05 -0.87 26.44
CA SER A 114 -8.97 0.60 26.39
C SER A 114 -8.85 1.11 24.94
N ILE A 115 -8.05 0.41 24.12
CA ILE A 115 -7.91 0.69 22.68
C ILE A 115 -9.20 0.32 21.93
N ASN A 116 -9.80 -0.85 22.23
CA ASN A 116 -11.07 -1.29 21.64
C ASN A 116 -12.21 -0.29 21.89
N LYS A 117 -12.30 0.27 23.10
CA LYS A 117 -13.30 1.29 23.44
C LYS A 117 -13.13 2.55 22.59
N ARG A 118 -11.89 2.97 22.32
CA ARG A 118 -11.59 4.11 21.45
C ARG A 118 -11.90 3.83 19.99
N LEU A 119 -11.70 2.60 19.54
CA LEU A 119 -12.04 2.16 18.19
C LEU A 119 -13.55 1.93 17.98
N LYS A 120 -14.31 1.67 19.05
CA LYS A 120 -15.75 1.43 19.00
C LYS A 120 -16.45 2.67 18.44
N ASN A 121 -17.37 2.47 17.49
CA ASN A 121 -18.16 3.51 16.83
C ASN A 121 -17.35 4.57 16.05
N LYS A 122 -16.07 4.30 15.73
CA LYS A 122 -15.31 5.18 14.84
C LYS A 122 -15.78 5.02 13.40
N LYS A 123 -15.74 6.15 12.69
CA LYS A 123 -16.07 6.28 11.27
C LYS A 123 -15.17 5.35 10.41
N PRO A 124 -15.61 4.95 9.21
CA PRO A 124 -14.82 4.11 8.32
C PRO A 124 -13.51 4.80 7.94
N ALA A 125 -12.39 4.35 8.49
CA ALA A 125 -11.03 4.83 8.25
C ALA A 125 -10.07 3.64 8.16
N LYS A 126 -8.85 3.86 7.67
CA LYS A 126 -7.80 2.83 7.57
C LYS A 126 -6.97 2.85 8.84
N PHE A 127 -7.06 1.81 9.66
CA PHE A 127 -6.22 1.67 10.87
C PHE A 127 -5.19 0.56 10.68
N VAL A 128 -3.92 0.87 10.89
CA VAL A 128 -2.82 -0.10 10.92
C VAL A 128 -2.08 0.01 12.23
N PHE A 129 -2.09 -1.07 13.00
CA PHE A 129 -1.34 -1.17 14.25
C PHE A 129 -0.20 -2.16 14.07
N PHE A 130 1.03 -1.67 14.19
CA PHE A 130 2.25 -2.46 14.23
C PHE A 130 2.70 -2.57 15.69
N LEU A 131 2.63 -3.78 16.24
CA LEU A 131 2.95 -4.04 17.64
C LEU A 131 4.22 -4.89 17.70
N ASP A 132 5.36 -4.24 17.92
CA ASP A 132 6.63 -4.91 18.20
C ASP A 132 6.78 -5.18 19.70
N THR A 133 5.98 -6.13 20.19
CA THR A 133 5.96 -6.51 21.59
C THR A 133 5.93 -8.03 21.75
N CYS A 134 6.53 -8.51 22.82
CA CYS A 134 6.39 -9.90 23.23
C CYS A 134 4.93 -10.18 23.64
N HIS A 135 4.14 -10.82 22.79
CA HIS A 135 2.80 -11.32 23.17
C HIS A 135 2.83 -12.47 24.17
N SER A 136 4.02 -13.06 24.39
CA SER A 136 4.23 -14.27 25.16
C SER A 136 4.56 -14.04 26.63
N GLY A 137 4.74 -12.79 27.08
CA GLY A 137 5.05 -12.48 28.47
C GLY A 137 6.30 -13.22 28.98
N PHE A 138 7.26 -13.52 28.08
CA PHE A 138 8.43 -14.34 28.43
C PHE A 138 9.48 -13.62 29.28
N ALA A 139 9.21 -12.39 29.71
CA ALA A 139 9.95 -11.72 30.78
C ALA A 139 9.17 -11.90 32.09
N GLY A 140 9.29 -13.05 32.76
CA GLY A 140 8.84 -13.14 34.16
C GLY A 140 8.42 -14.49 34.73
N GLU A 141 8.30 -15.57 33.97
CA GLU A 141 7.96 -16.87 34.58
C GLU A 141 8.72 -18.01 33.90
N GLN A 142 9.91 -18.33 34.45
CA GLN A 142 10.35 -19.72 34.48
C GLN A 142 9.29 -20.48 35.28
N ILE A 143 8.23 -20.95 34.61
CA ILE A 143 7.33 -21.94 35.21
C ILE A 143 8.20 -23.17 35.43
N ASP A 144 8.65 -23.38 36.66
CA ASP A 144 9.34 -24.58 37.08
C ASP A 144 8.45 -25.78 36.76
N ILE A 145 8.82 -26.50 35.70
CA ILE A 145 8.07 -27.61 35.10
C ILE A 145 7.93 -28.77 36.11
N ARG A 146 8.61 -28.71 37.26
CA ARG A 146 8.59 -29.72 38.33
C ARG A 146 7.45 -29.56 39.35
N SER A 147 6.64 -28.49 39.30
CA SER A 147 5.55 -28.28 40.28
C SER A 147 4.23 -28.95 39.89
N ARG A 148 3.61 -29.68 40.84
CA ARG A 148 2.28 -30.32 40.74
C ARG A 148 1.13 -29.36 40.42
N ASN A 149 1.33 -28.04 40.53
CA ASN A 149 0.36 -27.01 40.15
C ASN A 149 0.36 -26.64 38.65
N SER A 150 1.25 -27.22 37.84
CA SER A 150 1.46 -26.86 36.42
C SER A 150 0.21 -26.94 35.53
N LEU A 151 -0.77 -27.80 35.84
CA LEU A 151 -2.03 -27.88 35.06
C LEU A 151 -2.95 -26.66 35.27
N LYS A 152 -3.01 -26.09 36.48
CA LYS A 152 -3.86 -24.92 36.78
C LYS A 152 -3.30 -23.68 36.09
N TYR A 153 -1.99 -23.47 36.18
CA TYR A 153 -1.28 -22.38 35.49
C TYR A 153 -1.33 -22.53 33.97
N LYS A 154 -1.19 -23.75 33.42
CA LYS A 154 -1.42 -24.02 31.98
C LYS A 154 -2.84 -23.65 31.54
N LYS A 155 -3.87 -24.02 32.31
CA LYS A 155 -5.27 -23.68 31.98
C LYS A 155 -5.55 -22.16 32.06
N ALA A 156 -4.99 -21.48 33.06
CA ALA A 156 -5.10 -20.02 33.21
C ALA A 156 -4.41 -19.28 32.05
N GLY A 157 -3.18 -19.66 31.70
CA GLY A 157 -2.46 -19.11 30.55
C GLY A 157 -3.18 -19.33 29.22
N ILE A 158 -3.81 -20.50 29.02
CA ILE A 158 -4.63 -20.76 27.83
C ILE A 158 -5.86 -19.83 27.78
N LYS A 159 -6.56 -19.61 28.90
CA LYS A 159 -7.71 -18.69 28.97
C LYS A 159 -7.29 -17.25 28.67
N ALA A 160 -6.22 -16.78 29.30
CA ALA A 160 -5.67 -15.45 29.08
C ALA A 160 -5.31 -15.21 27.61
N ARG A 161 -4.58 -16.15 26.97
CA ARG A 161 -4.23 -16.08 25.55
C ARG A 161 -5.44 -16.05 24.62
N ARG A 162 -6.48 -16.85 24.90
CA ARG A 162 -7.74 -16.81 24.14
C ARG A 162 -8.45 -15.46 24.28
N LYS A 163 -8.37 -14.84 25.45
CA LYS A 163 -8.93 -13.50 25.69
C LYS A 163 -8.14 -12.43 24.94
N VAL A 164 -6.81 -12.44 25.00
CA VAL A 164 -5.94 -11.56 24.19
C VAL A 164 -6.29 -11.68 22.71
N LYS A 165 -6.37 -12.90 22.18
CA LYS A 165 -6.78 -13.14 20.78
C LYS A 165 -8.16 -12.56 20.48
N THR A 166 -9.11 -12.71 21.38
CA THR A 166 -10.45 -12.12 21.26
C THR A 166 -10.41 -10.60 21.25
N GLN A 167 -9.60 -9.98 22.11
CA GLN A 167 -9.45 -8.53 22.18
C GLN A 167 -8.77 -7.95 20.94
N ILE A 168 -7.76 -8.61 20.39
CA ILE A 168 -7.15 -8.20 19.11
C ILE A 168 -8.15 -8.39 17.97
N ASN A 169 -8.90 -9.50 17.94
CA ASN A 169 -9.99 -9.69 16.98
C ASN A 169 -11.04 -8.57 17.09
N ASN A 170 -11.33 -8.08 18.29
CA ASN A 170 -12.23 -6.94 18.49
C ASN A 170 -11.64 -5.63 17.94
N MET A 171 -10.32 -5.43 17.98
CA MET A 171 -9.69 -4.23 17.42
C MET A 171 -9.95 -4.16 15.93
N VAL A 172 -9.89 -5.31 15.26
CA VAL A 172 -10.14 -5.38 13.82
C VAL A 172 -11.62 -5.46 13.45
N ARG A 173 -12.55 -5.64 14.41
CA ARG A 173 -13.99 -5.56 14.10
C ARG A 173 -14.35 -4.12 13.67
N GLY A 174 -14.58 -3.96 12.38
CA GLY A 174 -14.92 -2.70 11.72
C GLY A 174 -16.40 -2.64 11.36
N VAL A 175 -16.86 -1.43 11.02
CA VAL A 175 -18.23 -1.19 10.55
C VAL A 175 -18.33 -1.64 9.08
N LYS A 176 -19.41 -2.31 8.68
CA LYS A 176 -19.69 -2.56 7.26
C LYS A 176 -19.87 -1.21 6.56
N SER A 177 -19.10 -0.96 5.51
CA SER A 177 -18.99 0.31 4.84
C SER A 177 -18.90 0.09 3.33
N GLY A 178 -19.40 1.04 2.53
CA GLY A 178 -19.25 1.03 1.06
C GLY A 178 -17.88 1.50 0.56
N TYR A 179 -16.93 1.80 1.47
CA TYR A 179 -15.62 2.39 1.18
C TYR A 179 -14.46 1.41 1.45
N SER A 180 -13.29 1.65 0.83
CA SER A 180 -12.05 0.88 1.04
C SER A 180 -11.44 1.13 2.42
N THR A 181 -11.99 0.45 3.42
CA THR A 181 -11.71 0.69 4.84
C THR A 181 -11.31 -0.59 5.52
N GLY A 182 -10.59 -0.48 6.63
CA GLY A 182 -10.16 -1.68 7.29
C GLY A 182 -9.34 -1.43 8.53
N ARG A 183 -9.14 -2.50 9.28
CA ARG A 183 -8.31 -2.48 10.46
C ARG A 183 -7.35 -3.65 10.40
N VAL A 184 -6.09 -3.36 10.59
CA VAL A 184 -5.00 -4.32 10.61
C VAL A 184 -4.29 -4.20 11.94
N VAL A 185 -4.13 -5.31 12.63
CA VAL A 185 -3.20 -5.43 13.76
C VAL A 185 -2.17 -6.47 13.38
N PHE A 186 -0.91 -6.05 13.27
CA PHE A 186 0.19 -6.91 12.89
C PHE A 186 1.25 -6.92 13.99
N THR A 187 1.45 -8.10 14.56
CA THR A 187 2.24 -8.31 15.76
C THR A 187 3.55 -8.99 15.42
N SER A 188 4.63 -8.62 16.12
CA SER A 188 5.98 -9.11 15.83
C SER A 188 6.20 -10.58 16.12
N SER A 189 5.40 -11.17 17.01
CA SER A 189 5.49 -12.59 17.35
C SER A 189 4.12 -13.22 17.58
N SER A 190 4.08 -14.55 17.57
CA SER A 190 2.93 -15.33 18.00
C SER A 190 2.78 -15.27 19.52
N PRO A 191 1.60 -15.53 20.10
CA PRO A 191 1.37 -15.46 21.54
C PRO A 191 2.23 -16.38 22.43
N HIS A 192 3.07 -17.22 21.85
CA HIS A 192 3.93 -18.19 22.54
C HIS A 192 5.42 -17.94 22.29
N GLU A 193 5.77 -16.84 21.62
CA GLU A 193 7.11 -16.55 21.14
C GLU A 193 7.56 -15.15 21.55
N PRO A 194 8.87 -14.95 21.82
CA PRO A 194 9.41 -13.62 22.08
C PRO A 194 9.41 -12.76 20.80
N SER A 195 9.48 -11.44 20.98
CA SER A 195 10.03 -10.53 19.97
C SER A 195 11.52 -10.32 20.25
N ILE A 196 12.35 -10.39 19.22
CA ILE A 196 13.81 -10.51 19.38
C ILE A 196 14.49 -9.29 18.74
N GLY A 197 15.34 -8.61 19.51
CA GLY A 197 16.30 -7.63 19.00
C GLY A 197 17.55 -8.32 18.44
N ILE A 198 18.01 -7.86 17.27
CA ILE A 198 19.17 -8.44 16.56
C ILE A 198 20.31 -7.42 16.57
N ASP A 199 21.42 -7.79 17.20
CA ASP A 199 22.54 -6.88 17.42
C ASP A 199 23.21 -6.46 16.09
N GLU A 200 23.27 -7.37 15.11
CA GLU A 200 23.79 -7.11 13.77
C GLU A 200 22.96 -6.09 13.00
N PHE A 201 21.65 -6.06 13.23
CA PHE A 201 20.74 -5.12 12.58
C PHE A 201 20.56 -3.83 13.37
N LYS A 202 20.87 -3.85 14.67
CA LYS A 202 20.51 -2.80 15.63
C LYS A 202 19.01 -2.47 15.59
N HIS A 203 18.19 -3.49 15.40
CA HIS A 203 16.74 -3.40 15.24
C HIS A 203 16.05 -4.62 15.86
N GLY A 204 14.78 -4.47 16.23
CA GLY A 204 13.87 -5.60 16.38
C GLY A 204 13.75 -6.36 15.05
N LEU A 205 13.84 -7.69 15.08
CA LEU A 205 13.82 -8.54 13.88
C LEU A 205 12.58 -8.27 13.01
N PHE A 206 11.43 -8.09 13.65
CA PHE A 206 10.18 -7.73 12.99
C PHE A 206 10.24 -6.35 12.36
N THR A 207 10.59 -5.33 13.15
CA THR A 207 10.64 -3.95 12.68
C THR A 207 11.65 -3.77 11.55
N TYR A 208 12.81 -4.42 11.62
CA TYR A 208 13.80 -4.43 10.55
C TYR A 208 13.18 -4.88 9.22
N TYR A 209 12.62 -6.09 9.16
CA TYR A 209 12.07 -6.60 7.91
C TYR A 209 10.81 -5.87 7.46
N LEU A 210 9.99 -5.38 8.40
CA LEU A 210 8.85 -4.51 8.11
C LEU A 210 9.30 -3.25 7.36
N LEU A 211 10.28 -2.51 7.90
CA LEU A 211 10.83 -1.30 7.29
C LEU A 211 11.53 -1.59 5.96
N GLN A 212 12.30 -2.68 5.85
CA GLN A 212 12.92 -3.08 4.58
C GLN A 212 11.89 -3.41 3.49
N ASN A 213 10.70 -3.89 3.86
CA ASN A 213 9.62 -4.13 2.91
C ASN A 213 8.81 -2.88 2.57
N LEU A 214 8.86 -1.85 3.43
CA LEU A 214 8.27 -0.53 3.19
C LEU A 214 9.18 0.39 2.35
N LYS A 215 10.47 0.07 2.24
CA LYS A 215 11.38 0.76 1.31
C LYS A 215 10.90 0.58 -0.14
N PRO A 216 11.00 1.62 -0.98
CA PRO A 216 10.63 1.54 -2.38
C PRO A 216 11.48 0.47 -3.05
N LYS A 217 10.83 -0.61 -3.52
CA LYS A 217 11.44 -1.62 -4.38
C LYS A 217 11.31 -1.24 -5.87
N SER A 218 10.52 -0.20 -6.16
CA SER A 218 10.18 0.36 -7.49
C SER A 218 9.68 1.81 -7.32
N LEU A 219 9.28 2.48 -8.42
CA LEU A 219 8.57 3.76 -8.40
C LEU A 219 7.16 3.69 -7.78
N GLU A 220 6.72 2.53 -7.25
CA GLU A 220 5.39 2.37 -6.65
C GLU A 220 5.32 3.03 -5.26
N PRO A 221 4.44 4.03 -5.07
CA PRO A 221 4.39 4.84 -3.85
C PRO A 221 3.66 4.15 -2.69
N GLU A 222 3.05 2.99 -2.92
CA GLU A 222 2.26 2.25 -1.92
C GLU A 222 2.39 0.74 -2.13
N ILE A 223 2.30 -0.04 -1.04
CA ILE A 223 2.30 -1.51 -1.04
C ILE A 223 0.98 -2.03 -0.47
N ASN A 224 0.42 -3.10 -1.04
CA ASN A 224 -0.77 -3.72 -0.48
C ASN A 224 -0.45 -4.28 0.93
N ILE A 225 -1.30 -4.03 1.92
CA ILE A 225 -1.01 -4.40 3.31
C ILE A 225 -0.92 -5.92 3.51
N GLU A 226 -1.67 -6.71 2.76
CA GLU A 226 -1.61 -8.17 2.81
C GLU A 226 -0.28 -8.68 2.24
N GLU A 227 0.21 -8.05 1.17
CA GLU A 227 1.54 -8.30 0.62
C GLU A 227 2.63 -7.94 1.64
N LEU A 228 2.56 -6.76 2.25
CA LEU A 228 3.51 -6.35 3.30
C LEU A 228 3.54 -7.35 4.46
N ILE A 229 2.37 -7.83 4.90
CA ILE A 229 2.25 -8.85 5.95
C ILE A 229 2.96 -10.14 5.53
N ILE A 230 2.69 -10.65 4.33
CA ILE A 230 3.28 -11.90 3.82
C ILE A 230 4.80 -11.78 3.72
N LEU A 231 5.30 -10.71 3.09
CA LEU A 231 6.74 -10.48 2.91
C LEU A 231 7.47 -10.36 4.25
N THR A 232 6.88 -9.65 5.21
CA THR A 232 7.49 -9.44 6.54
C THR A 232 7.49 -10.75 7.32
N LYS A 233 6.36 -11.47 7.34
CA LYS A 233 6.24 -12.75 8.02
C LYS A 233 7.23 -13.77 7.47
N ASN A 234 7.34 -13.89 6.14
CA ASN A 234 8.25 -14.84 5.51
C ASN A 234 9.72 -14.54 5.87
N ARG A 235 10.14 -13.27 5.79
CA ARG A 235 11.53 -12.90 6.11
C ARG A 235 11.88 -13.14 7.59
N VAL A 236 10.97 -12.81 8.52
CA VAL A 236 11.17 -13.05 9.95
C VAL A 236 11.24 -14.56 10.25
N ILE A 237 10.35 -15.37 9.66
CA ILE A 237 10.36 -16.82 9.82
C ILE A 237 11.66 -17.41 9.25
N SER A 238 12.05 -17.04 8.04
CA SER A 238 13.27 -17.54 7.39
C SER A 238 14.53 -17.22 8.20
N TYR A 239 14.64 -15.97 8.69
CA TYR A 239 15.75 -15.59 9.57
C TYR A 239 15.71 -16.37 10.89
N SER A 240 14.51 -16.53 11.47
CA SER A 240 14.35 -17.26 12.75
C SER A 240 14.76 -18.72 12.61
N ILE A 241 14.33 -19.41 11.56
CA ILE A 241 14.72 -20.81 11.28
C ILE A 241 16.24 -20.91 11.09
N LYS A 242 16.82 -20.04 10.24
CA LYS A 242 18.26 -20.04 9.94
C LYS A 242 19.12 -19.86 11.19
N ASN A 243 18.67 -19.02 12.13
CA ASN A 243 19.42 -18.67 13.35
C ASN A 243 18.91 -19.40 14.60
N ARG A 244 18.06 -20.43 14.45
CA ARG A 244 17.47 -21.21 15.56
C ARG A 244 16.73 -20.35 16.60
N LEU A 245 16.15 -19.24 16.16
CA LEU A 245 15.27 -18.38 16.95
C LEU A 245 13.81 -18.82 16.77
N ARG A 246 12.92 -18.28 17.63
CA ARG A 246 11.48 -18.54 17.56
C ARG A 246 10.73 -17.22 17.55
N GLN A 247 10.37 -16.76 16.37
CA GLN A 247 9.55 -15.57 16.19
C GLN A 247 8.72 -15.70 14.89
N THR A 248 7.40 -15.69 15.05
CA THR A 248 6.44 -15.83 13.95
C THR A 248 5.43 -14.68 14.00
N PRO A 249 5.59 -13.64 13.16
CA PRO A 249 4.66 -12.52 13.12
C PRO A 249 3.23 -12.97 12.85
N THR A 250 2.25 -12.32 13.49
CA THR A 250 0.83 -12.66 13.36
C THR A 250 0.02 -11.44 12.98
N ALA A 251 -0.74 -11.52 11.90
CA ALA A 251 -1.65 -10.46 11.47
C ALA A 251 -3.10 -10.85 11.74
N TYR A 252 -3.88 -9.85 12.16
CA TYR A 252 -5.32 -9.87 12.27
C TYR A 252 -5.83 -8.76 11.36
N THR A 253 -6.76 -9.10 10.47
CA THR A 253 -7.26 -8.16 9.47
C THR A 253 -8.77 -8.20 9.39
N ASN A 254 -9.34 -7.05 9.06
CA ASN A 254 -10.69 -6.91 8.56
C ASN A 254 -10.65 -5.78 7.56
N ILE A 255 -10.46 -6.15 6.31
CA ILE A 255 -10.23 -5.25 5.20
C ILE A 255 -11.45 -5.35 4.29
N GLN A 256 -12.02 -4.21 3.93
CA GLN A 256 -13.05 -4.08 2.91
C GLN A 256 -12.42 -3.35 1.74
N GLY A 257 -12.31 -4.02 0.59
CA GLY A 257 -11.66 -3.47 -0.61
C GLY A 257 -10.11 -3.46 -0.52
N GLU A 258 -9.48 -2.67 -1.40
CA GLU A 258 -8.02 -2.58 -1.45
C GLU A 258 -7.45 -1.72 -0.31
N PHE A 259 -6.46 -2.25 0.41
CA PHE A 259 -5.82 -1.58 1.53
C PHE A 259 -4.32 -1.46 1.28
N TYR A 260 -3.91 -0.31 0.75
CA TYR A 260 -2.52 0.03 0.47
C TYR A 260 -1.95 0.93 1.56
N ILE A 261 -0.73 0.65 2.01
CA ILE A 261 0.04 1.53 2.90
C ILE A 261 1.16 2.20 2.10
N PRO A 262 1.43 3.51 2.27
CA PRO A 262 2.47 4.18 1.50
C PRO A 262 3.87 3.62 1.82
N THR A 263 4.72 3.52 0.81
CA THR A 263 6.15 3.16 0.92
C THR A 263 6.98 4.42 1.22
N TYR A 264 8.30 4.30 1.44
CA TYR A 264 9.12 5.51 1.55
C TYR A 264 9.08 6.28 0.22
N THR A 265 8.74 7.55 0.30
CA THR A 265 8.94 8.49 -0.82
C THR A 265 10.34 9.09 -0.65
N PRO A 266 11.25 9.02 -1.64
CA PRO A 266 12.50 9.77 -1.55
C PRO A 266 12.16 11.27 -1.46
N PRO A 267 12.78 12.04 -0.53
CA PRO A 267 12.62 13.48 -0.57
C PRO A 267 13.14 13.99 -1.92
N PRO A 268 12.48 14.98 -2.55
CA PRO A 268 13.12 15.75 -3.60
C PRO A 268 14.45 16.28 -3.05
N ASP A 269 15.52 16.28 -3.86
CA ASP A 269 16.81 16.85 -3.51
C ASP A 269 16.71 18.37 -3.34
N SER A 270 16.12 18.81 -2.23
CA SER A 270 16.19 20.13 -1.60
C SER A 270 15.11 20.17 -0.51
N GLU A 271 15.42 20.82 0.60
CA GLU A 271 14.51 21.16 1.70
C GLU A 271 14.46 20.20 2.90
N LEU A 272 15.64 19.93 3.47
CA LEU A 272 15.79 19.75 4.92
C LEU A 272 15.98 21.13 5.59
N SER A 273 14.92 21.94 5.70
CA SER A 273 14.91 23.04 6.70
C SER A 273 13.55 23.75 6.91
N THR A 274 12.59 23.69 6.00
CA THR A 274 11.41 24.59 6.05
C THR A 274 10.07 23.93 6.40
N TYR A 275 10.07 22.63 6.73
CA TYR A 275 8.82 21.90 7.02
C TYR A 275 8.29 22.09 8.46
N GLY A 276 9.08 22.65 9.37
CA GLY A 276 8.73 22.78 10.79
C GLY A 276 7.86 24.00 11.13
N GLU A 277 7.98 25.11 10.39
CA GLU A 277 7.33 26.38 10.77
C GLU A 277 5.93 26.55 10.14
N ILE A 278 5.71 26.06 8.93
CA ILE A 278 4.41 26.14 8.22
C ILE A 278 3.35 25.24 8.90
N VAL A 279 3.78 24.15 9.54
CA VAL A 279 2.89 23.19 10.21
C VAL A 279 2.35 23.73 11.54
N LYS A 280 3.13 24.57 12.23
CA LYS A 280 2.74 25.18 13.51
C LYS A 280 1.59 26.16 13.34
N GLU A 281 1.63 27.00 12.30
CA GLU A 281 0.55 27.95 12.02
C GLU A 281 -0.74 27.27 11.57
N THR A 282 -0.66 26.23 10.73
CA THR A 282 -1.86 25.59 10.18
C THR A 282 -2.65 24.80 11.23
N LEU A 283 -1.95 24.14 12.17
CA LEU A 283 -2.59 23.41 13.27
C LEU A 283 -3.10 24.36 14.37
N ILE A 284 -2.35 25.43 14.70
CA ILE A 284 -2.78 26.46 15.66
C ILE A 284 -3.95 27.29 15.11
N GLN A 285 -3.97 27.60 13.81
CA GLN A 285 -5.10 28.27 13.14
C GLN A 285 -6.37 27.42 13.21
N ARG A 286 -6.26 26.10 12.97
CA ARG A 286 -7.40 25.17 13.09
C ARG A 286 -7.85 24.96 14.53
N LEU A 287 -6.91 24.90 15.48
CA LEU A 287 -7.21 24.84 16.93
C LEU A 287 -7.90 26.13 17.42
N LYS A 288 -7.46 27.31 16.97
CA LYS A 288 -8.10 28.60 17.26
C LYS A 288 -9.51 28.66 16.69
N HIS A 289 -9.73 28.20 15.46
CA HIS A 289 -11.04 28.21 14.83
C HIS A 289 -12.07 27.30 15.54
N VAL A 290 -11.62 26.18 16.13
CA VAL A 290 -12.49 25.25 16.87
C VAL A 290 -12.70 25.66 18.34
N LEU A 291 -11.70 26.25 18.99
CA LEU A 291 -11.86 26.91 20.29
C LEU A 291 -12.82 28.11 20.21
N TYR A 292 -12.76 28.87 19.11
CA TYR A 292 -13.67 29.96 18.79
C TYR A 292 -15.13 29.47 18.68
N ASN A 293 -15.36 28.34 18.01
CA ASN A 293 -16.70 27.73 17.87
C ASN A 293 -17.26 27.12 19.16
N ARG A 294 -16.46 26.92 20.22
CA ARG A 294 -16.95 26.47 21.54
C ARG A 294 -17.26 27.63 22.50
N LEU A 295 -16.67 28.80 22.29
CA LEU A 295 -16.93 30.00 23.10
C LEU A 295 -18.16 30.79 22.62
N ASP A 296 -18.67 30.49 21.42
CA ASP A 296 -19.84 31.13 20.79
C ASP A 296 -21.20 30.81 21.47
N ARG A 297 -21.20 30.05 22.57
CA ARG A 297 -22.38 29.95 23.45
C ARG A 297 -22.55 31.17 24.37
N PHE A 298 -21.60 32.10 24.38
CA PHE A 298 -21.69 33.32 25.18
C PHE A 298 -21.24 34.55 24.39
N LYS A 299 -22.23 35.39 24.05
CA LYS A 299 -22.16 36.82 23.70
C LYS A 299 -22.18 37.18 22.21
N SER A 300 -23.41 37.35 21.72
CA SER A 300 -23.80 38.11 20.54
C SER A 300 -23.45 39.60 20.69
N LEU A 301 -22.53 40.11 19.87
CA LEU A 301 -22.42 41.50 19.37
C LEU A 301 -21.15 41.70 18.50
N ALA A 302 -20.11 40.89 18.69
CA ALA A 302 -18.85 40.98 17.91
C ALA A 302 -18.97 40.42 16.48
N THR A 303 -19.95 39.56 16.20
CA THR A 303 -20.14 38.85 14.93
C THR A 303 -20.49 39.78 13.77
N ILE A 304 -21.20 40.88 14.04
CA ILE A 304 -21.61 41.83 12.98
C ILE A 304 -20.40 42.62 12.46
N LEU A 305 -19.43 42.93 13.32
CA LEU A 305 -18.23 43.69 12.93
C LEU A 305 -17.26 42.85 12.06
N LEU A 306 -17.16 41.54 12.33
CA LEU A 306 -16.26 40.64 11.61
C LEU A 306 -16.77 40.25 10.22
N VAL A 307 -18.09 40.15 10.03
CA VAL A 307 -18.68 39.89 8.71
C VAL A 307 -18.46 41.07 7.76
N VAL A 308 -18.59 42.30 8.26
CA VAL A 308 -18.31 43.51 7.47
C VAL A 308 -16.82 43.60 7.12
N LEU A 309 -15.93 43.25 8.06
CA LEU A 309 -14.48 43.25 7.81
C LEU A 309 -14.07 42.16 6.79
N GLY A 310 -14.68 40.97 6.84
CA GLY A 310 -14.42 39.88 5.90
C GLY A 310 -14.85 40.17 4.47
N ILE A 311 -15.99 40.87 4.29
CA ILE A 311 -16.46 41.30 2.96
C ILE A 311 -15.53 42.37 2.38
N VAL A 312 -15.06 43.32 3.20
CA VAL A 312 -14.09 44.34 2.80
C VAL A 312 -12.74 43.71 2.41
N ILE A 313 -12.26 42.72 3.16
CA ILE A 313 -11.01 42.00 2.85
C ILE A 313 -11.13 41.16 1.57
N THR A 314 -12.29 40.54 1.30
CA THR A 314 -12.52 39.74 0.08
C THR A 314 -12.61 40.61 -1.17
N LEU A 315 -13.18 41.82 -1.03
CA LEU A 315 -13.23 42.82 -2.11
C LEU A 315 -11.88 43.51 -2.35
N LEU A 316 -11.01 43.60 -1.33
CA LEU A 316 -9.67 44.18 -1.45
C LEU A 316 -8.60 43.17 -1.95
N LEU A 317 -8.83 41.87 -1.80
CA LEU A 317 -7.90 40.80 -2.26
C LEU A 317 -8.23 40.24 -3.66
N SER A 318 -9.25 40.78 -4.34
CA SER A 318 -9.60 40.41 -5.71
C SER A 318 -9.15 41.50 -6.68
N PRO A 319 -7.82 41.66 -6.92
CA PRO A 319 -7.30 41.21 -8.22
C PRO A 319 -5.79 40.87 -8.22
N LEU A 320 -5.41 39.59 -8.36
CA LEU A 320 -4.08 39.04 -8.76
C LEU A 320 -4.17 37.52 -8.50
N ILE A 321 -4.25 36.56 -9.44
CA ILE A 321 -3.69 36.41 -10.78
C ILE A 321 -4.66 35.48 -11.56
N GLN A 322 -5.46 36.04 -12.45
CA GLN A 322 -5.72 35.39 -13.74
C GLN A 322 -4.77 36.09 -14.72
N LYS A 323 -3.58 35.54 -14.93
CA LYS A 323 -2.84 35.83 -16.16
C LYS A 323 -3.42 34.95 -17.25
N THR A 324 -4.50 35.42 -17.85
CA THR A 324 -4.85 35.05 -19.22
C THR A 324 -3.70 35.46 -20.12
N GLY A 325 -3.04 34.49 -20.77
CA GLY A 325 -2.19 34.76 -21.94
C GLY A 325 -0.69 34.49 -21.84
N SER A 326 -0.20 33.49 -21.10
CA SER A 326 1.13 32.93 -21.37
C SER A 326 1.01 31.45 -21.75
N GLN A 327 1.44 31.09 -22.97
CA GLN A 327 1.59 29.71 -23.42
C GLN A 327 2.51 28.96 -22.46
N PHE A 328 2.09 27.77 -22.01
CA PHE A 328 2.92 26.92 -21.16
C PHE A 328 4.14 26.44 -21.95
N GLY A 329 5.27 26.28 -21.27
CA GLY A 329 6.46 25.67 -21.86
C GLY A 329 6.31 24.15 -21.93
N PRO A 330 7.32 23.43 -22.46
CA PRO A 330 7.31 21.97 -22.47
C PRO A 330 7.04 21.40 -21.08
N ILE A 331 6.16 20.38 -21.01
CA ILE A 331 5.82 19.72 -19.74
C ILE A 331 7.02 18.90 -19.26
N GLU A 332 7.47 19.18 -18.05
CA GLU A 332 8.55 18.46 -17.39
C GLU A 332 8.00 17.24 -16.64
N GLY A 333 6.86 17.41 -15.97
CA GLY A 333 6.25 16.34 -15.19
C GLY A 333 4.83 16.66 -14.72
N VAL A 334 4.26 15.71 -13.99
CA VAL A 334 2.92 15.83 -13.42
C VAL A 334 2.91 15.42 -11.95
N LYS A 335 2.06 16.08 -11.15
CA LYS A 335 1.74 15.72 -9.77
C LYS A 335 0.29 15.26 -9.71
N ILE A 336 0.06 14.11 -9.10
CA ILE A 336 -1.27 13.53 -8.90
C ILE A 336 -1.60 13.52 -7.42
N ASN A 337 -2.80 13.99 -7.07
CA ASN A 337 -3.39 13.81 -5.75
C ASN A 337 -4.81 13.28 -5.93
N ASP A 338 -4.95 11.95 -5.90
CA ASP A 338 -6.21 11.23 -6.08
C ASP A 338 -6.91 11.53 -7.43
N ASN A 339 -7.83 12.49 -7.46
CA ASN A 339 -8.57 12.94 -8.63
C ASN A 339 -8.07 14.29 -9.20
N ILE A 340 -6.97 14.83 -8.66
CA ILE A 340 -6.38 16.11 -9.06
C ILE A 340 -5.08 15.86 -9.82
N LEU A 341 -4.96 16.44 -11.02
CA LEU A 341 -3.76 16.48 -11.85
C LEU A 341 -3.21 17.90 -11.89
N ALA A 342 -1.93 18.08 -11.59
CA ALA A 342 -1.19 19.30 -11.88
C ALA A 342 -0.03 18.98 -12.83
N ALA A 343 -0.04 19.54 -14.04
CA ALA A 343 1.08 19.41 -14.96
C ALA A 343 1.98 20.64 -14.89
N ILE A 344 3.29 20.43 -14.86
CA ILE A 344 4.30 21.44 -14.57
C ILE A 344 5.21 21.56 -15.79
N ASP A 345 5.38 22.78 -16.29
CA ASP A 345 6.33 23.09 -17.35
C ASP A 345 7.76 23.26 -16.83
N VAL A 346 8.75 23.21 -17.71
CA VAL A 346 10.18 23.41 -17.39
C VAL A 346 10.53 24.76 -16.75
N ARG A 347 9.59 25.71 -16.69
CA ARG A 347 9.75 27.02 -16.03
C ARG A 347 9.06 27.05 -14.66
N GLY A 348 8.45 25.95 -14.23
CA GLY A 348 7.70 25.82 -12.99
C GLY A 348 6.26 26.35 -13.06
N ASN A 349 5.76 26.76 -14.22
CA ASN A 349 4.35 27.10 -14.38
C ASN A 349 3.51 25.82 -14.38
N GLN A 350 2.29 25.88 -13.85
CA GLN A 350 1.42 24.72 -13.81
C GLN A 350 -0.02 25.02 -14.23
N TRP A 351 -0.65 24.04 -14.86
CA TRP A 351 -2.11 23.98 -15.00
C TRP A 351 -2.65 22.79 -14.21
N VAL A 352 -3.89 22.94 -13.73
CA VAL A 352 -4.53 21.96 -12.84
C VAL A 352 -5.87 21.50 -13.43
N LYS A 353 -6.16 20.20 -13.31
CA LYS A 353 -7.44 19.57 -13.64
C LYS A 353 -7.95 18.77 -12.46
N ASN A 354 -9.25 18.88 -12.21
CA ASN A 354 -9.96 18.07 -11.23
C ASN A 354 -10.91 17.13 -11.98
N PHE A 355 -10.91 15.86 -11.61
CA PHE A 355 -11.74 14.81 -12.20
C PHE A 355 -12.73 14.28 -11.17
N HIS A 356 -13.75 13.55 -11.62
CA HIS A 356 -14.71 12.90 -10.72
C HIS A 356 -14.22 11.53 -10.24
N SER A 357 -13.25 10.97 -10.95
CA SER A 357 -12.71 9.63 -10.77
C SER A 357 -11.25 9.70 -10.38
N LYS A 358 -10.80 8.75 -9.57
CA LYS A 358 -9.39 8.63 -9.21
C LYS A 358 -8.53 8.40 -10.45
N ILE A 359 -7.45 9.16 -10.56
CA ILE A 359 -6.42 8.94 -11.57
C ILE A 359 -5.60 7.72 -11.16
N ASN A 360 -5.56 6.70 -12.02
CA ASN A 360 -4.85 5.45 -11.74
C ASN A 360 -3.51 5.35 -12.48
N ARG A 361 -3.43 5.90 -13.69
CA ARG A 361 -2.21 5.93 -14.51
C ARG A 361 -2.06 7.27 -15.23
N HIS A 362 -0.83 7.65 -15.53
CA HIS A 362 -0.54 8.81 -16.37
C HIS A 362 0.73 8.57 -17.19
N VAL A 363 0.84 9.29 -18.31
CA VAL A 363 2.04 9.34 -19.15
C VAL A 363 2.27 10.78 -19.57
N VAL A 364 3.53 11.22 -19.56
CA VAL A 364 3.96 12.47 -20.18
C VAL A 364 4.88 12.12 -21.34
N ALA A 365 4.40 12.29 -22.57
CA ALA A 365 5.14 11.92 -23.76
C ALA A 365 4.67 12.71 -24.97
N ASP A 366 5.56 12.91 -25.93
CA ASP A 366 5.22 13.35 -27.28
C ASP A 366 4.56 12.16 -28.01
N ILE A 367 3.22 12.20 -28.11
CA ILE A 367 2.43 11.09 -28.67
C ILE A 367 2.11 11.26 -30.15
N ASP A 368 2.33 12.42 -30.76
CA ASP A 368 2.09 12.66 -32.20
C ASP A 368 3.32 13.15 -32.96
N LYS A 369 4.49 13.15 -32.30
CA LYS A 369 5.81 13.55 -32.84
C LYS A 369 5.84 15.01 -33.30
N ASP A 370 5.07 15.88 -32.64
CA ASP A 370 5.07 17.31 -32.90
C ASP A 370 6.17 18.07 -32.13
N GLY A 371 6.92 17.36 -31.27
CA GLY A 371 7.99 17.92 -30.44
C GLY A 371 7.50 18.48 -29.10
N GLU A 372 6.19 18.52 -28.87
CA GLU A 372 5.57 18.88 -27.60
C GLU A 372 5.14 17.62 -26.82
N LYS A 373 5.25 17.69 -25.49
CA LYS A 373 4.80 16.57 -24.63
C LYS A 373 3.34 16.75 -24.26
N ASP A 374 2.57 15.71 -24.51
CA ASP A 374 1.19 15.58 -24.04
C ASP A 374 1.12 14.88 -22.70
N VAL A 375 0.02 15.10 -21.99
CA VAL A 375 -0.32 14.44 -20.72
C VAL A 375 -1.51 13.52 -20.94
N LEU A 376 -1.28 12.21 -20.79
CA LEU A 376 -2.31 11.20 -20.86
C LEU A 376 -2.67 10.73 -19.46
N VAL A 377 -3.96 10.52 -19.20
CA VAL A 377 -4.50 10.17 -17.89
C VAL A 377 -5.48 9.02 -18.03
N GLY A 378 -5.27 7.94 -17.28
CA GLY A 378 -6.15 6.78 -17.19
C GLY A 378 -6.78 6.65 -15.80
N PHE A 379 -8.06 6.31 -15.76
CA PHE A 379 -8.87 6.36 -14.53
C PHE A 379 -9.13 4.99 -13.90
N SER A 380 -9.34 4.99 -12.57
CA SER A 380 -9.88 3.88 -11.79
C SER A 380 -11.37 3.67 -12.10
N VAL A 381 -11.98 2.61 -11.55
CA VAL A 381 -13.43 2.36 -11.69
C VAL A 381 -14.33 3.31 -10.89
N ASP A 382 -13.75 4.02 -9.93
CA ASP A 382 -14.45 4.94 -9.03
C ASP A 382 -15.02 6.13 -9.82
N GLY A 383 -16.24 6.58 -9.50
CA GLY A 383 -16.87 7.70 -10.19
C GLY A 383 -17.28 7.38 -11.64
N ASP A 384 -17.46 8.41 -12.47
CA ASP A 384 -18.08 8.29 -13.79
C ASP A 384 -17.11 8.06 -14.94
N GLU A 385 -15.80 8.24 -14.73
CA GLU A 385 -14.77 8.20 -15.78
C GLU A 385 -14.07 6.85 -15.90
N GLY A 386 -14.50 5.83 -15.15
CA GLY A 386 -13.94 4.48 -15.24
C GLY A 386 -13.82 3.97 -16.67
N GLY A 387 -12.64 3.45 -16.99
CA GLY A 387 -12.29 2.85 -18.27
C GLY A 387 -11.93 3.86 -19.36
N ARG A 388 -11.71 5.12 -18.98
CA ARG A 388 -11.35 6.20 -19.90
C ARG A 388 -9.86 6.51 -19.86
N VAL A 389 -9.38 6.98 -21.01
CA VAL A 389 -8.10 7.67 -21.14
C VAL A 389 -8.38 9.05 -21.73
N ILE A 390 -7.79 10.11 -21.18
CA ILE A 390 -7.90 11.47 -21.70
C ILE A 390 -6.50 11.98 -22.01
N ALA A 391 -6.32 12.64 -23.15
CA ALA A 391 -5.09 13.33 -23.49
C ALA A 391 -5.27 14.85 -23.42
N PHE A 392 -4.29 15.53 -22.84
CA PHE A 392 -4.19 16.98 -22.79
C PHE A 392 -2.92 17.42 -23.48
N ASN A 393 -2.99 18.54 -24.22
CA ASN A 393 -1.80 19.18 -24.76
C ASN A 393 -1.01 19.91 -23.67
N THR A 394 0.15 20.45 -24.06
CA THR A 394 1.04 21.29 -23.23
C THR A 394 0.30 22.38 -22.46
N ASN A 395 -0.78 22.94 -23.03
CA ASN A 395 -1.54 24.02 -22.44
C ASN A 395 -2.74 23.56 -21.57
N GLY A 396 -2.86 22.25 -21.31
CA GLY A 396 -3.97 21.69 -20.53
C GLY A 396 -5.31 21.68 -21.25
N LYS A 397 -5.31 21.83 -22.59
CA LYS A 397 -6.50 21.66 -23.42
C LYS A 397 -6.66 20.17 -23.76
N GLU A 398 -7.86 19.62 -23.55
CA GLU A 398 -8.18 18.25 -23.94
C GLU A 398 -8.01 18.09 -25.47
N LYS A 399 -7.16 17.15 -25.90
CA LYS A 399 -7.00 16.75 -27.31
C LYS A 399 -8.09 15.76 -27.68
N TRP A 400 -8.27 14.72 -26.87
CA TRP A 400 -9.25 13.67 -27.09
C TRP A 400 -9.51 12.87 -25.81
N ARG A 401 -10.55 12.03 -25.87
CA ARG A 401 -10.94 11.10 -24.82
C ARG A 401 -11.34 9.76 -25.42
N PHE A 402 -10.72 8.70 -24.91
CA PHE A 402 -11.07 7.32 -25.22
C PHE A 402 -11.98 6.74 -24.12
N PHE A 403 -12.98 5.95 -24.53
CA PHE A 403 -13.84 5.19 -23.62
C PHE A 403 -14.01 3.76 -24.14
N TYR A 404 -13.59 2.78 -23.34
CA TYR A 404 -13.81 1.37 -23.70
C TYR A 404 -15.26 0.96 -23.41
N ASN A 405 -16.01 0.66 -24.47
CA ASN A 405 -17.43 0.30 -24.38
C ASN A 405 -17.78 -1.05 -25.05
N SER A 406 -16.77 -1.82 -25.48
CA SER A 406 -17.03 -3.08 -26.19
C SER A 406 -17.50 -4.18 -25.21
N PRO A 407 -18.40 -5.07 -25.64
CA PRO A 407 -18.92 -6.12 -24.78
C PRO A 407 -17.84 -7.15 -24.42
N TYR A 408 -17.95 -7.66 -23.19
CA TYR A 408 -17.09 -8.70 -22.65
C TYR A 408 -17.28 -10.04 -23.41
N PRO A 409 -16.20 -10.66 -23.93
CA PRO A 409 -16.32 -11.91 -24.69
C PRO A 409 -16.40 -13.21 -23.87
N TYR A 410 -16.36 -13.21 -22.53
CA TYR A 410 -16.44 -14.47 -21.75
C TYR A 410 -17.81 -14.67 -21.11
N TYR A 411 -18.15 -15.92 -20.78
CA TYR A 411 -19.41 -16.28 -20.13
C TYR A 411 -19.50 -15.66 -18.72
N GLY A 412 -20.56 -14.90 -18.46
CA GLY A 412 -20.82 -14.31 -17.14
C GLY A 412 -21.42 -12.90 -17.25
N SER A 413 -22.26 -12.54 -16.28
CA SER A 413 -22.96 -11.25 -16.23
C SER A 413 -22.09 -10.07 -15.74
N LEU A 414 -20.77 -10.13 -15.91
CA LEU A 414 -19.87 -9.05 -15.51
C LEU A 414 -19.97 -7.93 -16.55
N ARG A 415 -20.76 -6.91 -16.22
CA ARG A 415 -20.89 -5.66 -16.98
C ARG A 415 -20.35 -4.49 -16.13
N GLY A 416 -19.11 -4.63 -15.67
CA GLY A 416 -18.46 -3.65 -14.80
C GLY A 416 -17.76 -2.52 -15.59
N LYS A 417 -17.43 -1.43 -14.89
CA LYS A 417 -16.46 -0.43 -15.38
C LYS A 417 -15.06 -1.06 -15.32
N LEU A 418 -14.23 -0.77 -16.33
CA LEU A 418 -12.83 -1.20 -16.34
C LEU A 418 -11.95 -0.13 -15.68
N ALA A 419 -10.91 -0.50 -14.95
CA ALA A 419 -9.86 0.43 -14.53
C ALA A 419 -8.69 0.36 -15.52
N VAL A 420 -8.07 1.49 -15.82
CA VAL A 420 -6.79 1.53 -16.57
C VAL A 420 -5.66 1.12 -15.64
N THR A 421 -5.04 -0.03 -15.85
CA THR A 421 -4.00 -0.61 -14.96
C THR A 421 -2.58 -0.44 -15.49
N ASP A 422 -2.41 -0.18 -16.78
CA ASP A 422 -1.14 0.20 -17.40
C ASP A 422 -1.46 1.11 -18.60
N LEU A 423 -0.60 2.10 -18.84
CA LEU A 423 -0.74 3.10 -19.88
C LEU A 423 0.66 3.49 -20.33
N ARG A 424 1.00 3.22 -21.60
CA ARG A 424 2.34 3.49 -22.14
C ARG A 424 2.29 3.94 -23.59
N VAL A 425 3.35 4.61 -24.00
CA VAL A 425 3.56 5.08 -25.37
C VAL A 425 4.76 4.34 -25.94
N PHE A 426 4.59 3.75 -27.12
CA PHE A 426 5.65 3.05 -27.84
C PHE A 426 5.77 3.58 -29.27
N ASP A 427 6.93 3.37 -29.89
CA ASP A 427 7.08 3.50 -31.35
C ASP A 427 6.72 2.17 -32.02
N GLU A 428 5.93 2.21 -33.08
CA GLU A 428 5.55 1.08 -33.93
C GLU A 428 5.58 1.52 -35.39
N ASN A 429 6.45 0.92 -36.22
CA ASN A 429 6.64 1.30 -37.62
C ASN A 429 6.80 2.82 -37.84
N GLN A 430 7.66 3.46 -37.02
CA GLN A 430 7.90 4.91 -37.01
C GLN A 430 6.72 5.79 -36.54
N GLU A 431 5.59 5.20 -36.15
CA GLU A 431 4.45 5.92 -35.58
C GLU A 431 4.39 5.75 -34.05
N ARG A 432 3.79 6.71 -33.35
CA ARG A 432 3.48 6.56 -31.93
C ARG A 432 2.19 5.76 -31.76
N ILE A 433 2.19 4.84 -30.81
CA ILE A 433 0.98 4.17 -30.37
C ILE A 433 0.84 4.28 -28.85
N ILE A 434 -0.40 4.28 -28.39
CA ILE A 434 -0.73 4.26 -26.97
C ILE A 434 -1.29 2.88 -26.61
N THR A 435 -0.67 2.23 -25.65
CA THR A 435 -1.10 0.94 -25.12
C THR A 435 -1.83 1.15 -23.81
N VAL A 436 -2.98 0.49 -23.66
CA VAL A 436 -3.84 0.60 -22.48
C VAL A 436 -4.18 -0.80 -22.01
N LEU A 437 -3.81 -1.16 -20.79
CA LEU A 437 -4.33 -2.33 -20.12
C LEU A 437 -5.52 -1.92 -19.25
N LEU A 438 -6.64 -2.61 -19.42
CA LEU A 438 -7.90 -2.34 -18.74
C LEU A 438 -8.37 -3.61 -18.02
N LYS A 439 -8.83 -3.48 -16.78
CA LYS A 439 -9.23 -4.60 -15.91
C LYS A 439 -10.60 -4.37 -15.29
N ASP A 440 -11.41 -5.42 -15.19
CA ASP A 440 -12.61 -5.40 -14.33
C ASP A 440 -12.22 -5.42 -12.85
N PHE A 441 -12.96 -4.67 -12.03
CA PHE A 441 -12.72 -4.54 -10.59
C PHE A 441 -12.67 -5.89 -9.85
N HIS A 442 -13.38 -6.92 -10.32
CA HIS A 442 -13.44 -8.24 -9.68
C HIS A 442 -12.31 -9.19 -10.11
N TRP A 443 -11.22 -8.66 -10.66
CA TRP A 443 -10.04 -9.44 -11.06
C TRP A 443 -10.30 -10.50 -12.15
N TYR A 444 -11.39 -10.35 -12.91
CA TYR A 444 -11.74 -11.11 -14.11
C TYR A 444 -12.77 -10.28 -14.89
N GLN A 445 -12.56 -9.84 -16.12
CA GLN A 445 -11.57 -10.11 -17.17
C GLN A 445 -10.78 -8.82 -17.52
N SER A 446 -9.71 -8.91 -18.31
CA SER A 446 -8.93 -7.74 -18.76
C SER A 446 -8.82 -7.65 -20.29
N VAL A 447 -8.61 -6.43 -20.79
CA VAL A 447 -8.42 -6.13 -22.21
C VAL A 447 -7.19 -5.25 -22.41
N PHE A 448 -6.40 -5.59 -23.41
CA PHE A 448 -5.28 -4.82 -23.92
C PHE A 448 -5.78 -4.09 -25.16
N VAL A 449 -5.68 -2.77 -25.16
CA VAL A 449 -6.11 -1.90 -26.25
C VAL A 449 -4.92 -1.13 -26.77
N VAL A 450 -4.86 -0.97 -28.09
CA VAL A 450 -3.92 -0.06 -28.75
C VAL A 450 -4.70 1.09 -29.38
N LEU A 451 -4.29 2.32 -29.11
CA LEU A 451 -4.82 3.54 -29.68
C LEU A 451 -3.78 4.21 -30.60
N ASN A 452 -4.25 4.90 -31.62
CA ASN A 452 -3.42 5.85 -32.38
C ASN A 452 -3.24 7.16 -31.58
N PRO A 453 -2.37 8.09 -32.04
CA PRO A 453 -2.17 9.39 -31.39
C PRO A 453 -3.43 10.25 -31.25
N GLY A 454 -4.45 10.00 -32.09
CA GLY A 454 -5.76 10.66 -32.02
C GLY A 454 -6.74 10.05 -31.02
N GLY A 455 -6.34 8.99 -30.30
CA GLY A 455 -7.19 8.29 -29.32
C GLY A 455 -8.15 7.26 -29.92
N GLU A 456 -8.02 6.94 -31.21
CA GLU A 456 -8.85 5.95 -31.89
C GLU A 456 -8.30 4.54 -31.67
N LYS A 457 -9.19 3.57 -31.39
CA LYS A 457 -8.82 2.17 -31.18
C LYS A 457 -8.35 1.50 -32.48
N LEU A 458 -7.10 1.09 -32.50
CA LEU A 458 -6.50 0.30 -33.59
C LEU A 458 -6.68 -1.20 -33.38
N LYS A 459 -6.41 -1.68 -32.17
CA LYS A 459 -6.35 -3.12 -31.85
C LYS A 459 -6.86 -3.41 -30.46
N GLU A 460 -7.30 -4.66 -30.24
CA GLU A 460 -7.70 -5.12 -28.92
C GLU A 460 -7.48 -6.63 -28.72
N PHE A 461 -7.08 -7.02 -27.52
CA PHE A 461 -6.84 -8.40 -27.12
C PHE A 461 -7.42 -8.66 -25.72
N TRP A 462 -8.13 -9.78 -25.55
CA TRP A 462 -8.78 -10.12 -24.28
C TRP A 462 -8.05 -11.21 -23.51
N HIS A 463 -7.97 -11.06 -22.19
CA HIS A 463 -7.36 -12.04 -21.29
C HIS A 463 -8.34 -12.46 -20.18
N PRO A 464 -8.48 -13.77 -19.88
CA PRO A 464 -9.39 -14.30 -18.87
C PRO A 464 -8.82 -14.17 -17.45
N GLY A 465 -8.29 -13.00 -17.13
CA GLY A 465 -7.68 -12.71 -15.84
C GLY A 465 -7.09 -11.31 -15.86
N HIS A 466 -6.02 -11.07 -15.10
CA HIS A 466 -5.48 -9.73 -14.89
C HIS A 466 -4.13 -9.55 -15.59
N MET A 467 -4.07 -8.68 -16.61
CA MET A 467 -2.81 -8.20 -17.17
C MET A 467 -2.26 -7.06 -16.31
N HIS A 468 -1.05 -7.24 -15.78
CA HIS A 468 -0.48 -6.37 -14.75
C HIS A 468 0.43 -5.28 -15.33
N GLN A 469 1.25 -5.63 -16.32
CA GLN A 469 2.29 -4.77 -16.86
C GLN A 469 2.55 -5.17 -18.31
N ILE A 470 2.82 -4.18 -19.16
CA ILE A 470 3.25 -4.36 -20.54
C ILE A 470 4.60 -3.68 -20.75
N GLU A 471 5.49 -4.36 -21.46
CA GLU A 471 6.77 -3.83 -21.91
C GLU A 471 6.96 -4.14 -23.39
N LYS A 472 7.88 -3.44 -24.06
CA LYS A 472 8.25 -3.73 -25.45
C LYS A 472 9.75 -3.99 -25.53
N VAL A 473 10.14 -5.11 -26.15
CA VAL A 473 11.53 -5.44 -26.50
C VAL A 473 11.57 -5.72 -27.98
N LYS A 474 12.35 -4.92 -28.73
CA LYS A 474 12.29 -4.86 -30.20
C LYS A 474 10.83 -4.71 -30.66
N ASP A 475 10.29 -5.62 -31.47
CA ASP A 475 8.89 -5.55 -31.94
C ASP A 475 7.94 -6.48 -31.18
N THR A 476 8.37 -7.05 -30.04
CA THR A 476 7.53 -7.91 -29.20
C THR A 476 7.01 -7.14 -27.98
N TYR A 477 5.70 -7.09 -27.84
CA TYR A 477 5.00 -6.67 -26.63
C TYR A 477 4.95 -7.82 -25.64
N ILE A 478 5.55 -7.64 -24.48
CA ILE A 478 5.66 -8.64 -23.43
C ILE A 478 4.77 -8.24 -22.27
N ILE A 479 3.84 -9.13 -21.91
CA ILE A 479 2.83 -8.86 -20.89
C ILE A 479 2.92 -9.91 -19.78
N ARG A 480 3.06 -9.48 -18.53
CA ARG A 480 2.84 -10.36 -17.36
C ARG A 480 1.38 -10.31 -16.95
N ALA A 481 0.80 -11.45 -16.67
CA ALA A 481 -0.58 -11.56 -16.28
C ALA A 481 -0.83 -12.68 -15.28
N VAL A 482 -2.04 -12.72 -14.74
CA VAL A 482 -2.64 -13.88 -14.09
C VAL A 482 -3.76 -14.39 -14.98
N ASN A 483 -3.78 -15.69 -15.24
CA ASN A 483 -4.83 -16.37 -15.99
C ASN A 483 -5.71 -17.18 -15.02
N ASN A 484 -6.97 -16.78 -14.91
CA ASN A 484 -7.91 -17.39 -13.96
C ASN A 484 -8.55 -18.66 -14.52
N ASP A 485 -8.61 -18.80 -15.84
CA ASP A 485 -9.34 -19.90 -16.48
C ASP A 485 -8.47 -21.14 -16.72
N LEU A 486 -7.15 -21.00 -16.75
CA LEU A 486 -6.25 -22.16 -16.82
C LEU A 486 -6.44 -23.13 -15.66
N ARG A 487 -6.97 -22.68 -14.50
CA ARG A 487 -7.30 -23.55 -13.36
C ARG A 487 -8.38 -24.60 -13.64
N GLN A 488 -9.14 -24.41 -14.72
CA GLN A 488 -10.20 -25.31 -15.18
C GLN A 488 -9.67 -26.34 -16.20
N THR A 489 -8.38 -26.28 -16.55
CA THR A 489 -7.74 -27.20 -17.49
C THR A 489 -6.99 -28.30 -16.74
N ALA A 490 -6.54 -29.33 -17.47
CA ALA A 490 -5.72 -30.42 -16.92
C ALA A 490 -4.38 -29.96 -16.31
N LEU A 491 -3.96 -28.71 -16.57
CA LEU A 491 -2.75 -28.12 -15.99
C LEU A 491 -2.85 -27.87 -14.50
N SER A 492 -4.07 -27.75 -14.00
CA SER A 492 -4.31 -27.32 -12.64
C SER A 492 -3.98 -28.42 -11.65
N LYS A 493 -2.90 -28.25 -10.89
CA LYS A 493 -2.62 -29.05 -9.69
C LYS A 493 -3.56 -28.68 -8.54
N ASN A 494 -3.98 -27.40 -8.49
CA ASN A 494 -4.93 -26.89 -7.52
C ASN A 494 -5.99 -26.01 -8.21
N PRO A 495 -7.25 -26.47 -8.33
CA PRO A 495 -8.31 -25.73 -9.04
C PRO A 495 -8.73 -24.43 -8.34
N ARG A 496 -8.23 -24.16 -7.13
CA ARG A 496 -8.48 -22.91 -6.40
C ARG A 496 -7.42 -21.83 -6.67
N LYS A 497 -6.29 -22.18 -7.30
CA LYS A 497 -5.21 -21.23 -7.60
C LYS A 497 -5.23 -20.83 -9.07
N ASN A 498 -4.95 -19.55 -9.32
CA ASN A 498 -4.80 -19.03 -10.67
C ASN A 498 -3.37 -19.22 -11.14
N PHE A 499 -3.12 -19.07 -12.44
CA PHE A 499 -1.79 -19.23 -13.00
C PHE A 499 -1.14 -17.88 -13.26
N SER A 500 0.10 -17.69 -12.79
CA SER A 500 0.95 -16.62 -13.33
C SER A 500 1.43 -16.99 -14.72
N VAL A 501 1.24 -16.07 -15.66
CA VAL A 501 1.56 -16.25 -17.07
C VAL A 501 2.33 -15.05 -17.60
N ILE A 502 3.14 -15.30 -18.62
CA ILE A 502 3.85 -14.25 -19.35
C ILE A 502 3.88 -14.61 -20.82
N PHE A 503 3.65 -13.64 -21.68
CA PHE A 503 3.52 -13.91 -23.11
C PHE A 503 3.98 -12.73 -23.96
N GLY A 504 4.46 -13.07 -25.15
CA GLY A 504 4.90 -12.13 -26.18
C GLY A 504 3.89 -12.07 -27.33
N LEU A 505 3.62 -10.85 -27.81
CA LEU A 505 2.77 -10.56 -28.95
C LEU A 505 3.48 -9.62 -29.91
N ARG A 506 3.41 -9.90 -31.21
CA ARG A 506 3.71 -8.91 -32.26
C ARG A 506 2.50 -8.02 -32.50
N PHE A 507 2.72 -6.82 -33.04
CA PHE A 507 1.67 -5.83 -33.26
C PHE A 507 0.52 -6.37 -34.14
N GLU A 508 0.84 -7.08 -35.21
CA GLU A 508 -0.10 -7.73 -36.12
C GLU A 508 -0.98 -8.76 -35.40
N ASN A 509 -0.46 -9.39 -34.34
CA ASN A 509 -1.10 -10.46 -33.58
C ASN A 509 -1.97 -9.95 -32.42
N ILE A 510 -2.09 -8.64 -32.17
CA ILE A 510 -2.96 -8.09 -31.11
C ILE A 510 -4.43 -8.14 -31.55
N TYR A 511 -5.04 -9.32 -31.44
CA TYR A 511 -6.46 -9.56 -31.65
C TYR A 511 -6.95 -10.80 -30.88
N GLY A 512 -8.26 -10.92 -30.69
CA GLY A 512 -8.86 -12.16 -30.18
C GLY A 512 -8.78 -12.31 -28.66
N GLN A 513 -8.51 -13.52 -28.20
CA GLN A 513 -8.54 -13.88 -26.77
C GLN A 513 -7.43 -14.86 -26.37
N ALA A 514 -7.04 -14.83 -25.10
CA ALA A 514 -6.03 -15.73 -24.52
C ALA A 514 -6.61 -17.13 -24.22
N PRO A 515 -5.74 -18.13 -23.97
CA PRO A 515 -6.16 -19.47 -23.56
C PRO A 515 -6.84 -19.41 -22.18
N PRO A 516 -7.69 -20.39 -21.84
CA PRO A 516 -8.01 -21.60 -22.60
C PRO A 516 -9.11 -21.40 -23.65
N TYR A 517 -9.40 -20.16 -24.06
CA TYR A 517 -10.34 -19.82 -25.14
C TYR A 517 -11.81 -20.16 -24.82
N PHE A 518 -12.20 -20.04 -23.56
CA PHE A 518 -13.61 -20.21 -23.16
C PHE A 518 -14.53 -19.05 -23.56
N GLY A 519 -13.98 -17.96 -24.09
CA GLY A 519 -14.78 -16.83 -24.55
C GLY A 519 -15.59 -17.15 -25.80
N ILE A 520 -16.79 -16.57 -25.86
CA ILE A 520 -17.72 -16.62 -26.97
C ILE A 520 -17.18 -15.71 -28.08
N SER A 521 -17.32 -16.16 -29.33
CA SER A 521 -17.23 -15.35 -30.56
C SER A 521 -15.88 -14.76 -31.00
N ARG A 522 -14.76 -14.95 -30.27
CA ARG A 522 -13.45 -14.40 -30.67
C ARG A 522 -12.46 -15.47 -31.15
N LYS A 523 -11.74 -15.13 -32.24
CA LYS A 523 -10.64 -15.95 -32.77
C LYS A 523 -9.55 -16.15 -31.71
N ASN A 524 -8.95 -17.34 -31.71
CA ASN A 524 -7.77 -17.60 -30.90
C ASN A 524 -6.62 -16.73 -31.41
N ILE A 525 -5.93 -16.08 -30.48
CA ILE A 525 -4.73 -15.30 -30.80
C ILE A 525 -3.56 -16.22 -31.17
N ASN A 526 -2.70 -15.76 -32.07
CA ASN A 526 -1.39 -16.36 -32.32
C ASN A 526 -0.35 -15.66 -31.45
N PHE A 527 0.08 -16.30 -30.36
CA PHE A 527 1.17 -15.76 -29.53
C PHE A 527 2.52 -16.02 -30.19
N GLU A 528 3.44 -15.08 -30.03
CA GLU A 528 4.84 -15.32 -30.38
C GLU A 528 5.46 -16.35 -29.43
N TRP A 529 5.07 -16.27 -28.16
CA TRP A 529 5.32 -17.27 -27.15
C TRP A 529 4.39 -17.03 -25.95
N TYR A 530 4.09 -18.08 -25.21
CA TYR A 530 3.24 -18.01 -24.01
C TYR A 530 3.77 -19.00 -22.99
N TYR A 531 4.15 -18.49 -21.82
CA TYR A 531 4.65 -19.30 -20.71
C TYR A 531 3.70 -19.24 -19.52
N VAL A 532 3.58 -20.39 -18.87
CA VAL A 532 2.93 -20.59 -17.58
C VAL A 532 4.02 -20.88 -16.56
N LEU A 533 3.96 -20.27 -15.39
CA LEU A 533 4.88 -20.61 -14.30
C LEU A 533 4.58 -22.02 -13.78
N SER A 534 5.62 -22.86 -13.63
CA SER A 534 5.44 -24.28 -13.27
C SER A 534 4.87 -24.51 -11.87
N ASP A 535 5.03 -23.54 -10.98
CA ASP A 535 4.49 -23.53 -9.64
C ASP A 535 3.36 -22.50 -9.53
N GLN A 536 2.17 -22.96 -9.09
CA GLN A 536 0.99 -22.12 -8.90
C GLN A 536 1.06 -21.27 -7.61
N ASP A 537 2.04 -21.55 -6.75
CA ASP A 537 2.23 -20.84 -5.48
C ASP A 537 3.12 -19.60 -5.66
N GLU A 538 3.84 -19.55 -6.78
CA GLU A 538 4.73 -18.47 -7.15
C GLU A 538 4.08 -17.55 -8.19
N SER A 539 4.59 -16.32 -8.28
CA SER A 539 4.06 -15.31 -9.19
C SER A 539 5.15 -14.45 -9.81
N PHE A 540 4.94 -14.01 -11.05
CA PHE A 540 5.75 -12.96 -11.64
C PHE A 540 5.50 -11.66 -10.87
N THR A 541 6.54 -10.97 -10.43
CA THR A 541 6.42 -9.75 -9.61
C THR A 541 6.77 -8.48 -10.39
N GLN A 542 7.78 -8.53 -11.26
CA GLN A 542 8.28 -7.36 -11.99
C GLN A 542 8.81 -7.77 -13.36
N MET A 543 8.63 -6.88 -14.34
CA MET A 543 9.36 -6.91 -15.61
C MET A 543 10.19 -5.65 -15.77
N VAL A 544 11.43 -5.78 -16.25
CA VAL A 544 12.29 -4.64 -16.59
C VAL A 544 12.89 -4.85 -17.98
N PRO A 545 12.53 -4.03 -18.98
CA PRO A 545 13.11 -4.14 -20.32
C PRO A 545 14.54 -3.60 -20.35
N PHE A 546 15.35 -4.20 -21.21
CA PHE A 546 16.64 -3.73 -21.68
C PHE A 546 16.58 -3.63 -23.21
N GLU A 547 17.68 -3.25 -23.85
CA GLU A 547 17.74 -3.05 -25.31
C GLU A 547 17.33 -4.31 -26.11
N ASP A 548 17.84 -5.48 -25.74
CA ASP A 548 17.66 -6.72 -26.49
C ASP A 548 16.96 -7.85 -25.71
N LYS A 549 16.60 -7.58 -24.45
CA LYS A 549 16.07 -8.58 -23.51
C LYS A 549 15.20 -7.95 -22.44
N ILE A 550 14.52 -8.78 -21.66
CA ILE A 550 13.72 -8.38 -20.51
C ILE A 550 14.11 -9.26 -19.31
N SER A 551 14.21 -8.66 -18.13
CA SER A 551 14.24 -9.44 -16.88
C SER A 551 12.83 -9.61 -16.33
N ILE A 552 12.55 -10.79 -15.80
CA ILE A 552 11.27 -11.18 -15.24
C ILE A 552 11.54 -11.77 -13.85
N SER A 553 11.12 -11.05 -12.82
CA SER A 553 11.31 -11.45 -11.41
C SER A 553 10.12 -12.29 -10.92
N ILE A 554 10.39 -13.22 -10.03
CA ILE A 554 9.41 -14.11 -9.39
C ILE A 554 9.41 -13.88 -7.87
N SER A 555 8.28 -14.17 -7.20
CA SER A 555 8.13 -13.99 -5.74
C SER A 555 9.16 -14.75 -4.90
N CYS A 556 9.60 -15.94 -5.33
CA CYS A 556 10.72 -16.68 -4.72
C CYS A 556 12.10 -16.06 -4.97
N GLY A 557 12.21 -14.92 -5.64
CA GLY A 557 13.46 -14.24 -5.95
C GLY A 557 14.21 -14.76 -7.18
N LEU A 558 13.67 -15.74 -7.92
CA LEU A 558 14.20 -16.17 -9.21
C LEU A 558 13.98 -15.09 -10.27
N VAL A 559 14.95 -14.91 -11.16
CA VAL A 559 14.88 -13.97 -12.28
C VAL A 559 15.21 -14.70 -13.58
N PHE A 560 14.30 -14.59 -14.55
CA PHE A 560 14.54 -15.03 -15.91
C PHE A 560 14.90 -13.83 -16.80
N TYR A 561 15.90 -14.02 -17.66
CA TYR A 561 16.23 -13.06 -18.72
C TYR A 561 15.78 -13.65 -20.05
N LEU A 562 14.83 -13.03 -20.73
CA LEU A 562 14.28 -13.48 -22.01
C LEU A 562 14.63 -12.49 -23.12
N ASN A 563 14.91 -12.98 -24.33
CA ASN A 563 14.92 -12.12 -25.53
C ASN A 563 13.49 -11.88 -26.06
N ASP A 564 13.38 -11.12 -27.15
CA ASP A 564 12.09 -10.81 -27.80
C ASP A 564 11.35 -12.05 -28.35
N ALA A 565 12.08 -13.13 -28.65
CA ALA A 565 11.53 -14.42 -29.08
C ALA A 565 11.11 -15.34 -27.91
N GLY A 566 11.25 -14.88 -26.66
CA GLY A 566 10.87 -15.66 -25.49
C GLY A 566 11.88 -16.75 -25.12
N THR A 567 13.06 -16.75 -25.72
CA THR A 567 14.16 -17.66 -25.34
C THR A 567 14.74 -17.21 -24.01
N VAL A 568 14.78 -18.12 -23.04
CA VAL A 568 15.47 -17.89 -21.78
C VAL A 568 16.98 -17.85 -22.03
N LEU A 569 17.57 -16.66 -21.94
CA LEU A 569 19.00 -16.42 -22.11
C LEU A 569 19.79 -16.85 -20.86
N ARG A 570 19.22 -16.56 -19.68
CA ARG A 570 19.84 -16.85 -18.39
C ARG A 570 18.78 -16.92 -17.30
N ARG A 571 19.06 -17.75 -16.28
CA ARG A 571 18.42 -17.70 -14.96
C ARG A 571 19.38 -17.14 -13.91
N GLY A 572 18.86 -16.36 -12.97
CA GLY A 572 19.60 -15.81 -11.84
C GLY A 572 18.74 -15.80 -10.58
N LEU A 573 19.37 -15.56 -9.43
CA LEU A 573 18.69 -15.37 -8.16
C LEU A 573 18.96 -13.95 -7.67
N THR A 574 17.95 -13.35 -7.04
CA THR A 574 18.15 -12.17 -6.20
C THR A 574 18.68 -12.58 -4.83
N ASP A 575 19.51 -11.73 -4.24
CA ASP A 575 20.19 -12.04 -2.97
C ASP A 575 19.19 -12.34 -1.85
N GLY A 576 19.41 -13.45 -1.13
CA GLY A 576 18.69 -13.78 0.10
C GLY A 576 17.39 -14.59 -0.07
N TYR A 577 17.11 -15.14 -1.25
CA TYR A 577 15.95 -16.02 -1.47
C TYR A 577 16.36 -17.45 -1.85
N SER A 578 15.53 -18.42 -1.48
CA SER A 578 15.62 -19.81 -1.95
C SER A 578 14.42 -20.09 -2.85
N CYS A 579 14.67 -20.33 -4.14
CA CYS A 579 13.64 -20.83 -5.05
C CYS A 579 13.88 -22.32 -5.30
N ASP A 580 12.80 -23.08 -5.52
CA ASP A 580 12.92 -24.48 -5.95
C ASP A 580 13.65 -24.54 -7.31
N ASP A 581 14.72 -25.32 -7.40
CA ASP A 581 15.52 -25.49 -8.64
C ASP A 581 14.71 -26.07 -9.80
N SER A 582 13.57 -26.71 -9.51
CA SER A 582 12.64 -27.25 -10.50
C SER A 582 11.67 -26.21 -11.07
N LEU A 583 11.63 -24.99 -10.50
CA LEU A 583 10.76 -23.92 -10.97
C LEU A 583 11.21 -23.43 -12.34
N ASN A 584 10.30 -23.48 -13.31
CA ASN A 584 10.58 -23.19 -14.72
C ASN A 584 9.39 -22.54 -15.43
N LEU A 585 9.66 -22.02 -16.63
CA LEU A 585 8.65 -21.52 -17.55
C LEU A 585 8.17 -22.66 -18.46
N ILE A 586 6.89 -23.01 -18.38
CA ILE A 586 6.30 -24.06 -19.21
C ILE A 586 5.60 -23.42 -20.41
N PRO A 587 6.07 -23.67 -21.65
CA PRO A 587 5.44 -23.09 -22.82
C PRO A 587 4.08 -23.75 -23.10
N LEU A 588 3.11 -22.94 -23.53
CA LEU A 588 1.71 -23.35 -23.74
C LEU A 588 1.56 -24.52 -24.73
N ASN A 589 2.46 -24.68 -25.70
CA ASN A 589 2.40 -25.78 -26.67
C ASN A 589 2.75 -27.15 -26.04
N LEU A 590 3.58 -27.18 -24.99
CA LEU A 590 3.89 -28.39 -24.23
C LEU A 590 2.75 -28.78 -23.26
N LEU A 591 1.74 -27.93 -23.13
CA LEU A 591 0.56 -28.12 -22.29
C LEU A 591 -0.59 -28.85 -23.01
N LYS A 592 -0.42 -29.24 -24.27
CA LYS A 592 -1.41 -29.97 -25.10
C LYS A 592 -1.25 -31.51 -25.07
N ARG A 593 -0.60 -32.08 -24.05
CA ARG A 593 -0.50 -33.54 -23.86
C ARG A 593 -1.29 -34.01 -22.67
#